data_AF-A0A519M9S8-F1
#
_entry.id   AF-A0A519M9S8-F1
#
_cell.length_a   1.000
_cell.length_b   1.000
_cell.length_c   1.000
_cell.angle_alpha   90.00
_cell.angle_beta   90.00
_cell.angle_gamma   90.00
#
_symmetry.space_group_name_H-M   'P 1'
#
loop_
_entity.id
_entity.type
_entity.pdbx_description
1 polymer ?
#
loop_
_entity_poly.entity_id
_entity_poly.type
_entity_poly.pdbx_seq_one_letter_code
_entity_poly.pdbx_strand_id
1 'polypeptide(L)'
;GTKYKADLFLTAGASNLRPTMTYNGSPLSVGPDGHGKVEFTARPGSFDQAGNAKASWTGTIRMNQNGRDTTFKVSVPYTITKPVMQIQSASVQALYYKCGNKLSVQVPALGAQYQPSFGGSGASFITGQKGEVTVVPNSREVTLNVSSGGNPIGSQTFKVRPIPNPTIKCFVGSSEANEKQGTPGTAIRSITMRAIPDPGFATFLPEDARYRVSKFTAVLARGKRPVVGPKVINGPQGDMSDMVNAYKEGDRLFIEVQGVQRNNFQNQVEDVNMTRTFNIPLQ
;
A
#
# COMPACT_ATOMS: atom_id res chain seq x y z
N GLY A 1 -7.45 -4.07 -26.14
CA GLY A 1 -8.12 -2.85 -25.63
C GLY A 1 -9.57 -3.17 -25.31
N THR A 2 -10.37 -2.14 -25.05
CA THR A 2 -11.82 -2.29 -24.83
C THR A 2 -12.55 -2.63 -26.14
N LYS A 3 -13.81 -3.06 -26.03
CA LYS A 3 -14.67 -3.27 -27.21
C LYS A 3 -15.09 -1.93 -27.82
N TYR A 4 -14.88 -1.79 -29.12
CA TYR A 4 -15.45 -0.72 -29.93
C TYR A 4 -16.83 -1.15 -30.43
N LYS A 5 -17.81 -0.23 -30.34
CA LYS A 5 -19.17 -0.44 -30.84
C LYS A 5 -19.61 0.78 -31.65
N ALA A 6 -20.21 0.55 -32.81
CA ALA A 6 -20.79 1.59 -33.64
C ALA A 6 -21.94 1.06 -34.48
N ASP A 7 -22.80 1.97 -34.93
CA ASP A 7 -23.84 1.70 -35.93
C ASP A 7 -23.38 2.23 -37.29
N LEU A 8 -23.40 1.37 -38.31
CA LEU A 8 -23.21 1.75 -39.70
C LEU A 8 -24.59 1.83 -40.37
N PHE A 9 -24.95 3.01 -40.90
CA PHE A 9 -26.24 3.22 -41.54
C PHE A 9 -26.14 4.30 -42.63
N LEU A 10 -27.15 4.35 -43.50
CA LEU A 10 -27.30 5.36 -44.53
C LEU A 10 -28.56 6.16 -44.25
N THR A 11 -28.44 7.48 -44.04
CA THR A 11 -29.57 8.36 -43.70
C THR A 11 -30.58 8.55 -44.82
N ALA A 12 -30.19 8.30 -46.07
CA ALA A 12 -31.04 8.47 -47.26
C ALA A 12 -31.50 7.13 -47.88
N GLY A 13 -31.58 6.06 -47.09
CA GLY A 13 -32.07 4.77 -47.56
C GLY A 13 -33.59 4.72 -47.63
N ALA A 14 -34.16 4.32 -48.78
CA ALA A 14 -35.57 3.94 -48.84
C ALA A 14 -35.80 2.69 -47.97
N SER A 15 -36.87 2.68 -47.17
CA SER A 15 -37.18 1.64 -46.17
C SER A 15 -37.25 0.20 -46.71
N ASN A 16 -37.40 0.06 -48.03
CA ASN A 16 -37.55 -1.23 -48.72
C ASN A 16 -36.23 -1.77 -49.31
N LEU A 17 -35.13 -1.01 -49.23
CA LEU A 17 -33.83 -1.46 -49.72
C LEU A 17 -33.12 -2.27 -48.62
N ARG A 18 -32.58 -3.43 -49.01
CA ARG A 18 -31.81 -4.35 -48.14
C ARG A 18 -30.32 -4.22 -48.47
N PRO A 19 -29.62 -3.20 -47.97
CA PRO A 19 -28.21 -3.03 -48.27
C PRO A 19 -27.38 -4.16 -47.65
N THR A 20 -26.32 -4.56 -48.35
CA THR A 20 -25.26 -5.38 -47.74
C THR A 20 -24.24 -4.47 -47.09
N MET A 21 -23.93 -4.72 -45.83
CA MET A 21 -22.98 -3.90 -45.07
C MET A 21 -21.74 -4.71 -44.69
N THR A 22 -20.57 -4.08 -44.70
CA THR A 22 -19.31 -4.72 -44.29
C THR A 22 -18.46 -3.82 -43.38
N TYR A 23 -17.72 -4.45 -42.48
CA TYR A 23 -16.64 -3.90 -41.67
C TYR A 23 -15.33 -4.49 -42.16
N ASN A 24 -14.41 -3.65 -42.67
CA ASN A 24 -13.12 -4.09 -43.24
C ASN A 24 -13.28 -5.24 -44.25
N GLY A 25 -14.38 -5.24 -45.02
CA GLY A 25 -14.71 -6.30 -45.99
C GLY A 25 -15.46 -7.50 -45.42
N SER A 26 -15.49 -7.69 -44.10
CA SER A 26 -16.28 -8.75 -43.45
C SER A 26 -17.76 -8.35 -43.37
N PRO A 27 -18.72 -9.23 -43.73
CA PRO A 27 -20.15 -8.95 -43.63
C PRO A 27 -20.59 -8.58 -42.21
N LEU A 28 -21.53 -7.64 -42.11
CA LEU A 28 -22.18 -7.23 -40.86
C LEU A 28 -23.63 -7.70 -40.82
N SER A 29 -24.08 -8.09 -39.63
CA SER A 29 -25.51 -8.28 -39.37
C SER A 29 -26.21 -6.92 -39.39
N VAL A 30 -27.25 -6.82 -40.23
CA VAL A 30 -28.11 -5.65 -40.32
C VAL A 30 -29.34 -5.88 -39.46
N GLY A 31 -29.58 -5.00 -38.49
CA GLY A 31 -30.72 -5.09 -37.59
C GLY A 31 -32.06 -4.75 -38.27
N PRO A 32 -33.20 -4.94 -37.56
CA PRO A 32 -34.52 -4.52 -38.05
C PRO A 32 -34.62 -3.00 -38.30
N ASP A 33 -33.76 -2.23 -37.63
CA ASP A 33 -33.56 -0.79 -37.80
C ASP A 33 -32.83 -0.43 -39.11
N GLY A 34 -32.35 -1.42 -39.87
CA GLY A 34 -31.56 -1.20 -41.08
C GLY A 34 -30.10 -0.82 -40.78
N HIS A 35 -29.66 -0.92 -39.53
CA HIS A 35 -28.30 -0.54 -39.12
C HIS A 35 -27.40 -1.78 -39.03
N GLY A 36 -26.20 -1.69 -39.62
CA GLY A 36 -25.14 -2.67 -39.44
C GLY A 36 -24.46 -2.48 -38.10
N LYS A 37 -24.46 -3.50 -37.23
CA LYS A 37 -23.82 -3.44 -35.91
C LYS A 37 -22.33 -3.77 -36.03
N VAL A 38 -21.46 -2.79 -35.78
CA VAL A 38 -20.01 -2.97 -35.76
C VAL A 38 -19.56 -3.22 -34.32
N GLU A 39 -18.96 -4.38 -34.06
CA GLU A 39 -18.35 -4.70 -32.77
C GLU A 39 -17.01 -5.42 -32.97
N PHE A 40 -15.94 -4.89 -32.37
CA PHE A 40 -14.64 -5.54 -32.37
C PHE A 40 -13.80 -5.11 -31.17
N THR A 41 -12.83 -5.94 -30.77
CA THR A 41 -11.85 -5.58 -29.74
C THR A 41 -10.78 -4.67 -30.34
N ALA A 42 -10.64 -3.46 -29.81
CA ALA A 42 -9.63 -2.52 -30.29
C ALA A 42 -8.21 -3.06 -30.01
N ARG A 43 -7.39 -3.14 -31.07
CA ARG A 43 -6.00 -3.59 -31.02
C ARG A 43 -5.10 -2.40 -31.38
N PRO A 44 -4.32 -1.87 -30.43
CA PRO A 44 -3.41 -0.77 -30.72
C PRO A 44 -2.27 -1.25 -31.60
N GLY A 45 -1.87 -0.41 -32.56
CA GLY A 45 -0.55 -0.48 -33.16
C GLY A 45 0.50 0.10 -32.21
N SER A 46 1.40 0.91 -32.73
CA SER A 46 2.33 1.67 -31.89
C SER A 46 1.63 2.85 -31.23
N PHE A 47 1.87 3.06 -29.94
CA PHE A 47 1.42 4.26 -29.24
C PHE A 47 2.41 5.40 -29.45
N ASP A 48 1.90 6.62 -29.64
CA ASP A 48 2.70 7.84 -29.64
C ASP A 48 3.16 8.22 -28.21
N GLN A 49 3.95 9.30 -28.10
CA GLN A 49 4.46 9.80 -26.82
C GLN A 49 3.36 10.23 -25.85
N ALA A 50 2.19 10.63 -26.37
CA ALA A 50 1.01 10.96 -25.58
C ALA A 50 0.20 9.73 -25.16
N GLY A 51 0.65 8.52 -25.53
CA GLY A 51 -0.02 7.27 -25.19
C GLY A 51 -1.25 6.97 -26.05
N ASN A 52 -1.33 7.56 -27.25
CA ASN A 52 -2.44 7.35 -28.18
C ASN A 52 -2.00 6.51 -29.37
N ALA A 53 -2.86 5.60 -29.81
CA ALA A 53 -2.71 4.85 -31.04
C ALA A 53 -3.89 5.15 -31.95
N LYS A 54 -3.64 5.84 -33.05
CA LYS A 54 -4.65 6.12 -34.09
C LYS A 54 -4.84 4.87 -34.94
N ALA A 55 -6.10 4.54 -35.20
CA ALA A 55 -6.48 3.48 -36.10
C ALA A 55 -7.74 3.90 -36.87
N SER A 56 -8.11 3.12 -37.87
CA SER A 56 -9.34 3.34 -38.62
C SER A 56 -9.94 2.01 -39.04
N TRP A 57 -11.25 1.98 -39.19
CA TRP A 57 -11.92 0.89 -39.88
C TRP A 57 -12.73 1.43 -41.05
N THR A 58 -12.99 0.57 -42.02
CA THR A 58 -13.75 0.92 -43.21
C THR A 58 -15.12 0.28 -43.15
N GLY A 59 -16.17 1.10 -43.17
CA GLY A 59 -17.54 0.67 -43.40
C GLY A 59 -17.87 0.73 -44.88
N THR A 60 -18.52 -0.30 -45.40
CA THR A 60 -19.04 -0.30 -46.78
C THR A 60 -20.52 -0.64 -46.76
N ILE A 61 -21.32 0.12 -47.50
CA ILE A 61 -22.74 -0.14 -47.73
C ILE A 61 -22.93 -0.32 -49.23
N ARG A 62 -23.37 -1.50 -49.65
CA ARG A 62 -23.66 -1.81 -51.05
C ARG A 62 -25.15 -2.01 -51.25
N MET A 63 -25.70 -1.40 -52.28
CA MET A 63 -27.11 -1.48 -52.64
C MET A 63 -27.30 -1.36 -54.15
N ASN A 64 -28.29 -2.07 -54.67
CA ASN A 64 -28.71 -1.91 -56.06
C ASN A 64 -29.81 -0.84 -56.11
N GLN A 65 -29.57 0.23 -56.86
CA GLN A 65 -30.51 1.32 -57.05
C GLN A 65 -30.82 1.41 -58.54
N ASN A 66 -32.07 1.10 -58.93
CA ASN A 66 -32.54 1.14 -60.33
C ASN A 66 -31.64 0.36 -61.30
N GLY A 67 -31.20 -0.84 -60.91
CA GLY A 67 -30.34 -1.70 -61.74
C GLY A 67 -28.85 -1.36 -61.67
N ARG A 68 -28.46 -0.30 -60.95
CA ARG A 68 -27.06 0.09 -60.76
C ARG A 68 -26.57 -0.26 -59.36
N ASP A 69 -25.53 -1.08 -59.31
CA ASP A 69 -24.81 -1.35 -58.07
C ASP A 69 -24.07 -0.11 -57.60
N THR A 70 -24.49 0.41 -56.44
CA THR A 70 -23.89 1.57 -55.79
C THR A 70 -23.22 1.13 -54.50
N THR A 71 -21.99 1.60 -54.27
CA THR A 71 -21.19 1.29 -53.08
C THR A 71 -20.77 2.57 -52.39
N PHE A 72 -21.18 2.73 -51.14
CA PHE A 72 -20.73 3.80 -50.25
C PHE A 72 -19.65 3.27 -49.33
N LYS A 73 -18.55 4.02 -49.21
CA LYS A 73 -17.42 3.67 -48.35
C LYS A 73 -17.15 4.81 -47.39
N VAL A 74 -17.02 4.49 -46.11
CA VAL A 74 -16.63 5.45 -45.07
C VAL A 74 -15.42 4.89 -44.32
N SER A 75 -14.39 5.71 -44.16
CA SER A 75 -13.27 5.40 -43.27
C SER A 75 -13.51 6.12 -41.95
N VAL A 76 -13.68 5.37 -40.87
CA VAL A 76 -13.98 5.90 -39.54
C VAL A 76 -12.70 5.84 -38.70
N PRO A 77 -12.08 6.98 -38.38
CA PRO A 77 -10.94 7.02 -37.48
C PRO A 77 -11.39 6.77 -36.03
N TYR A 78 -10.56 6.10 -35.26
CA TYR A 78 -10.71 5.95 -33.82
C TYR A 78 -9.34 5.98 -33.13
N THR A 79 -9.33 6.35 -31.86
CA THR A 79 -8.09 6.43 -31.07
C THR A 79 -8.19 5.47 -29.89
N ILE A 80 -7.12 4.71 -29.68
CA ILE A 80 -6.94 3.87 -28.51
C ILE A 80 -5.98 4.59 -27.57
N THR A 81 -6.41 4.84 -26.34
CA THR A 81 -5.58 5.51 -25.34
C THR A 81 -4.99 4.48 -24.36
N LYS A 82 -3.74 4.70 -23.92
CA LYS A 82 -3.18 3.92 -22.82
C LYS A 82 -3.97 4.24 -21.55
N PRO A 83 -4.48 3.24 -20.83
CA PRO A 83 -5.10 3.47 -19.53
C PRO A 83 -4.06 4.04 -18.57
N VAL A 84 -4.41 5.13 -17.89
CA VAL A 84 -3.57 5.72 -16.83
C VAL A 84 -4.04 5.17 -15.50
N MET A 85 -3.10 4.63 -14.72
CA MET A 85 -3.35 4.25 -13.34
C MET A 85 -3.12 5.45 -12.41
N GLN A 86 -4.04 5.63 -11.48
CA GLN A 86 -3.94 6.57 -10.37
C GLN A 86 -3.69 5.77 -9.11
N ILE A 87 -2.64 6.11 -8.38
CA ILE A 87 -2.30 5.43 -7.13
C ILE A 87 -2.52 6.42 -6.00
N GLN A 88 -3.41 6.07 -5.10
CA GLN A 88 -3.71 6.79 -3.88
C GLN A 88 -3.17 5.96 -2.72
N SER A 89 -2.33 6.60 -1.89
CA SER A 89 -2.01 6.04 -0.57
C SER A 89 -2.79 6.83 0.46
N ALA A 90 -3.47 6.12 1.36
CA ALA A 90 -4.11 6.75 2.51
C ALA A 90 -3.08 7.42 3.44
N SER A 91 -1.82 6.98 3.38
CA SER A 91 -0.89 7.22 4.47
C SER A 91 0.47 7.81 4.06
N VAL A 92 1.02 7.57 2.86
CA VAL A 92 2.40 8.01 2.56
C VAL A 92 2.77 8.09 1.07
N GLN A 93 3.69 9.01 0.74
CA GLN A 93 4.37 9.07 -0.58
C GLN A 93 5.47 7.99 -0.75
N ALA A 94 5.91 7.35 0.34
CA ALA A 94 6.95 6.32 0.34
C ALA A 94 6.54 5.16 1.26
N LEU A 95 6.87 3.92 0.90
CA LEU A 95 6.45 2.74 1.66
C LEU A 95 7.34 2.52 2.89
N TYR A 96 6.83 1.93 3.96
CA TYR A 96 7.63 1.48 5.10
C TYR A 96 8.03 0.00 4.96
N TYR A 97 9.31 -0.27 5.21
CA TYR A 97 9.90 -1.61 5.16
C TYR A 97 9.19 -2.58 6.10
N LYS A 98 8.87 -3.81 5.65
CA LYS A 98 8.16 -4.84 6.44
C LYS A 98 6.82 -4.41 7.08
N CYS A 99 6.19 -3.36 6.56
CA CYS A 99 4.88 -2.89 7.03
C CYS A 99 3.80 -3.12 5.97
N GLY A 100 2.54 -3.13 6.40
CA GLY A 100 1.38 -3.28 5.54
C GLY A 100 0.98 -1.95 4.92
N ASN A 101 1.60 -1.59 3.79
CA ASN A 101 1.31 -0.32 3.11
C ASN A 101 0.07 -0.47 2.22
N LYS A 102 -1.07 0.02 2.69
CA LYS A 102 -2.35 -0.03 1.95
C LYS A 102 -2.38 1.03 0.85
N LEU A 103 -2.57 0.60 -0.39
CA LEU A 103 -2.69 1.44 -1.58
C LEU A 103 -4.02 1.16 -2.27
N SER A 104 -4.62 2.21 -2.83
CA SER A 104 -5.76 2.11 -3.75
C SER A 104 -5.31 2.53 -5.14
N VAL A 105 -5.51 1.64 -6.11
CA VAL A 105 -5.14 1.81 -7.50
C VAL A 105 -6.41 1.88 -8.32
N GLN A 106 -6.62 2.99 -9.01
CA GLN A 106 -7.77 3.18 -9.88
C GLN A 106 -7.32 3.37 -11.31
N VAL A 107 -8.12 2.83 -12.24
CA VAL A 107 -7.94 3.04 -13.68
C VAL A 107 -9.28 3.53 -14.22
N PRO A 108 -9.57 4.85 -14.14
CA PRO A 108 -10.91 5.38 -14.44
C PRO A 108 -11.46 4.97 -15.80
N ALA A 109 -10.59 4.89 -16.82
CA ALA A 109 -10.95 4.50 -18.18
C ALA A 109 -11.54 3.08 -18.30
N LEU A 110 -11.29 2.18 -17.33
CA LEU A 110 -11.82 0.82 -17.34
C LEU A 110 -13.16 0.69 -16.59
N GLY A 111 -13.48 1.63 -15.69
CA GLY A 111 -14.72 1.64 -14.93
C GLY A 111 -15.11 0.27 -14.36
N ALA A 112 -16.32 -0.19 -14.71
CA ALA A 112 -16.83 -1.50 -14.28
C ALA A 112 -15.98 -2.68 -14.79
N GLN A 113 -15.34 -2.55 -15.95
CA GLN A 113 -14.51 -3.59 -16.57
C GLN A 113 -13.13 -3.74 -15.93
N TYR A 114 -12.78 -2.85 -14.98
CA TYR A 114 -11.53 -2.99 -14.24
C TYR A 114 -11.50 -4.33 -13.50
N GLN A 115 -10.48 -5.14 -13.73
CA GLN A 115 -10.29 -6.46 -13.12
C GLN A 115 -8.83 -6.56 -12.68
N PRO A 116 -8.44 -5.82 -11.64
CA PRO A 116 -7.05 -5.63 -11.29
C PRO A 116 -6.36 -6.92 -10.86
N SER A 117 -5.10 -7.03 -11.26
CA SER A 117 -4.12 -7.89 -10.62
C SER A 117 -2.85 -7.09 -10.33
N PHE A 118 -2.26 -7.37 -9.18
CA PHE A 118 -1.11 -6.67 -8.64
C PHE A 118 0.06 -7.63 -8.48
N GLY A 119 1.25 -7.16 -8.80
CA GLY A 119 2.48 -7.92 -8.62
C GLY A 119 3.71 -7.04 -8.78
N GLY A 120 4.86 -7.65 -9.03
CA GLY A 120 6.11 -6.93 -9.26
C GLY A 120 7.24 -7.47 -8.40
N SER A 121 8.12 -6.58 -7.94
CA SER A 121 9.38 -6.95 -7.27
C SER A 121 9.64 -6.11 -6.02
N GLY A 122 10.46 -6.66 -5.12
CA GLY A 122 10.89 -5.98 -3.89
C GLY A 122 9.85 -5.96 -2.76
N ALA A 123 8.71 -6.62 -2.95
CA ALA A 123 7.64 -6.71 -1.97
C ALA A 123 6.80 -7.98 -2.15
N SER A 124 6.04 -8.32 -1.11
CA SER A 124 4.85 -9.17 -1.22
C SER A 124 3.62 -8.29 -1.47
N PHE A 125 2.70 -8.76 -2.30
CA PHE A 125 1.49 -8.03 -2.69
C PHE A 125 0.27 -8.82 -2.23
N ILE A 126 -0.49 -8.27 -1.28
CA ILE A 126 -1.70 -8.88 -0.74
C ILE A 126 -2.90 -8.13 -1.32
N THR A 127 -3.65 -8.79 -2.20
CA THR A 127 -4.83 -8.21 -2.85
C THR A 127 -5.95 -8.03 -1.83
N GLY A 128 -6.53 -6.83 -1.80
CA GLY A 128 -7.70 -6.48 -0.99
C GLY A 128 -8.99 -6.48 -1.81
N GLN A 129 -9.85 -5.50 -1.57
CA GLN A 129 -11.02 -5.24 -2.41
C GLN A 129 -10.61 -4.78 -3.82
N LYS A 130 -11.58 -4.62 -4.72
CA LYS A 130 -11.34 -4.20 -6.10
C LYS A 130 -10.55 -2.88 -6.15
N GLY A 131 -9.31 -2.95 -6.62
CA GLY A 131 -8.40 -1.79 -6.72
C GLY A 131 -7.52 -1.59 -5.48
N GLU A 132 -7.72 -2.33 -4.39
CA GLU A 132 -6.91 -2.23 -3.19
C GLU A 132 -5.81 -3.29 -3.15
N VAL A 133 -4.62 -2.88 -2.70
CA VAL A 133 -3.49 -3.77 -2.50
C VAL A 133 -2.71 -3.34 -1.25
N THR A 134 -2.35 -4.31 -0.42
CA THR A 134 -1.39 -4.11 0.66
C THR A 134 -0.02 -4.54 0.18
N VAL A 135 0.91 -3.59 0.11
CA VAL A 135 2.29 -3.80 -0.32
C VAL A 135 3.17 -3.97 0.91
N VAL A 136 3.89 -5.09 1.00
CA VAL A 136 4.78 -5.42 2.11
C VAL A 136 6.23 -5.45 1.61
N PRO A 137 6.99 -4.34 1.72
CA PRO A 137 8.34 -4.26 1.16
C PRO A 137 9.34 -5.18 1.88
N ASN A 138 10.19 -5.82 1.09
CA ASN A 138 11.34 -6.61 1.55
C ASN A 138 12.68 -6.09 1.00
N SER A 139 12.65 -5.02 0.19
CA SER A 139 13.80 -4.37 -0.45
C SER A 139 13.78 -2.84 -0.25
N ARG A 140 14.85 -2.13 -0.63
CA ARG A 140 14.91 -0.64 -0.54
C ARG A 140 14.07 0.08 -1.59
N GLU A 141 13.71 -0.64 -2.64
CA GLU A 141 12.88 -0.17 -3.74
C GLU A 141 11.86 -1.26 -4.08
N VAL A 142 10.64 -0.83 -4.40
CA VAL A 142 9.53 -1.72 -4.79
C VAL A 142 9.00 -1.26 -6.13
N THR A 143 8.81 -2.19 -7.04
CA THR A 143 8.10 -1.93 -8.29
C THR A 143 6.76 -2.65 -8.24
N LEU A 144 5.67 -1.86 -8.25
CA LEU A 144 4.30 -2.35 -8.36
C LEU A 144 3.91 -2.40 -9.83
N ASN A 145 3.63 -3.58 -10.34
CA ASN A 145 3.05 -3.83 -11.65
C ASN A 145 1.54 -4.01 -11.51
N VAL A 146 0.80 -3.31 -12.37
CA VAL A 146 -0.66 -3.35 -12.41
C VAL A 146 -1.10 -3.87 -13.77
N SER A 147 -1.94 -4.90 -13.75
CA SER A 147 -2.64 -5.41 -14.93
C SER A 147 -4.14 -5.47 -14.69
N SER A 148 -4.93 -5.54 -15.76
CA SER A 148 -6.38 -5.72 -15.69
C SER A 148 -6.84 -6.76 -16.71
N GLY A 149 -7.49 -7.83 -16.25
CA GLY A 149 -7.96 -8.92 -17.12
C GLY A 149 -6.83 -9.51 -17.98
N GLY A 150 -5.63 -9.66 -17.40
CA GLY A 150 -4.42 -10.17 -18.08
C GLY A 150 -3.65 -9.14 -18.93
N ASN A 151 -4.17 -7.92 -19.12
CA ASN A 151 -3.48 -6.89 -19.89
C ASN A 151 -2.67 -5.96 -18.97
N PRO A 152 -1.38 -5.70 -19.24
CA PRO A 152 -0.59 -4.75 -18.47
C PRO A 152 -1.14 -3.33 -18.62
N ILE A 153 -1.26 -2.62 -17.51
CA ILE A 153 -1.67 -1.21 -17.45
C ILE A 153 -0.43 -0.33 -17.30
N GLY A 154 0.41 -0.66 -16.33
CA GLY A 154 1.63 0.10 -16.05
C GLY A 154 2.37 -0.41 -14.81
N SER A 155 3.48 0.24 -14.51
CA SER A 155 4.28 -0.02 -13.33
C SER A 155 4.62 1.28 -12.59
N GLN A 156 4.72 1.21 -11.27
CA GLN A 156 5.12 2.32 -10.42
C GLN A 156 6.21 1.87 -9.47
N THR A 157 7.28 2.65 -9.40
CA THR A 157 8.37 2.42 -8.45
C THR A 157 8.18 3.28 -7.20
N PHE A 158 8.41 2.67 -6.04
CA PHE A 158 8.35 3.32 -4.73
C PHE A 158 9.69 3.16 -4.01
N LYS A 159 10.14 4.24 -3.37
CA LYS A 159 11.22 4.18 -2.39
C LYS A 159 10.69 3.65 -1.06
N VAL A 160 11.51 2.87 -0.38
CA VAL A 160 11.16 2.27 0.91
C VAL A 160 11.94 2.95 2.03
N ARG A 161 11.22 3.41 3.04
CA ARG A 161 11.76 4.00 4.27
C ARG A 161 11.96 2.92 5.34
N PRO A 162 13.03 3.03 6.15
CA PRO A 162 13.18 2.18 7.31
C PRO A 162 12.07 2.47 8.33
N ILE A 163 11.82 1.50 9.20
CA ILE A 163 10.86 1.64 10.30
C ILE A 163 11.48 2.54 11.37
N PRO A 164 10.81 3.63 11.80
CA PRO A 164 11.30 4.46 12.89
C PRO A 164 11.39 3.68 14.20
N ASN A 165 12.49 3.88 14.93
CA ASN A 165 12.65 3.31 16.27
C ASN A 165 11.67 3.95 17.25
N PRO A 166 10.99 3.18 18.12
CA PRO A 166 10.26 3.74 19.25
C PRO A 166 11.18 4.45 20.24
N THR A 167 10.60 5.35 21.03
CA THR A 167 11.23 5.94 22.22
C THR A 167 10.90 5.08 23.43
N ILE A 168 11.91 4.64 24.18
CA ILE A 168 11.69 3.91 25.42
C ILE A 168 11.61 4.89 26.59
N LYS A 169 10.59 4.74 27.42
CA LYS A 169 10.38 5.52 28.65
C LYS A 169 10.26 4.60 29.86
N CYS A 170 10.85 5.03 30.97
CA CYS A 170 10.75 4.35 32.26
C CYS A 170 9.66 5.01 33.12
N PHE A 171 8.75 4.21 33.66
CA PHE A 171 7.71 4.66 34.58
C PHE A 171 7.89 3.98 35.95
N VAL A 172 7.69 4.78 37.00
CA VAL A 172 7.74 4.41 38.42
C VAL A 172 6.34 4.59 38.99
N GLY A 173 5.64 3.47 39.19
CA GLY A 173 4.18 3.52 39.40
C GLY A 173 3.47 4.19 38.21
N SER A 174 2.78 5.31 38.44
CA SER A 174 2.02 6.06 37.42
C SER A 174 2.81 7.16 36.71
N SER A 175 3.97 7.56 37.26
CA SER A 175 4.73 8.72 36.77
C SER A 175 5.96 8.30 35.97
N GLU A 176 6.37 9.12 35.01
CA GLU A 176 7.64 8.92 34.30
C GLU A 176 8.81 9.16 35.26
N ALA A 177 9.82 8.29 35.22
CA ALA A 177 11.00 8.42 36.07
C ALA A 177 11.78 9.68 35.70
N ASN A 178 12.15 10.47 36.71
CA ASN A 178 12.90 11.70 36.49
C ASN A 178 14.40 11.41 36.55
N GLU A 179 15.02 11.27 35.37
CA GLU A 179 16.46 11.00 35.24
C GLU A 179 17.34 12.19 35.68
N LYS A 180 16.79 13.40 35.79
CA LYS A 180 17.57 14.63 36.09
C LYS A 180 17.46 15.07 37.55
N GLN A 181 16.24 15.21 38.04
CA GLN A 181 15.97 15.71 39.40
C GLN A 181 15.88 14.59 40.43
N GLY A 182 15.91 13.33 39.99
CA GLY A 182 15.79 12.17 40.87
C GLY A 182 14.34 11.75 41.09
N THR A 183 14.18 10.48 41.43
CA THR A 183 12.88 9.83 41.67
C THR A 183 12.82 9.38 43.13
N PRO A 184 11.67 9.51 43.82
CA PRO A 184 11.52 8.98 45.17
C PRO A 184 11.92 7.50 45.25
N GLY A 185 12.89 7.15 46.10
CA GLY A 185 13.40 5.79 46.19
C GLY A 185 12.35 4.75 46.61
N THR A 186 11.28 5.17 47.28
CA THR A 186 10.13 4.32 47.62
C THR A 186 9.19 4.06 46.44
N ALA A 187 9.22 4.90 45.40
CA ALA A 187 8.35 4.81 44.23
C ALA A 187 8.81 3.78 43.18
N ILE A 188 10.07 3.31 43.27
CA ILE A 188 10.61 2.36 42.29
C ILE A 188 10.13 0.93 42.48
N ARG A 189 9.30 0.65 43.50
CA ARG A 189 8.80 -0.70 43.82
C ARG A 189 8.23 -1.40 42.59
N SER A 190 7.56 -0.67 41.71
CA SER A 190 7.17 -1.19 40.39
C SER A 190 7.71 -0.32 39.28
N ILE A 191 8.49 -0.94 38.38
CA ILE A 191 9.03 -0.31 37.19
C ILE A 191 8.29 -0.82 35.97
N THR A 192 7.80 0.09 35.14
CA THR A 192 7.20 -0.21 33.84
C THR A 192 7.99 0.48 32.72
N MET A 193 8.53 -0.31 31.81
CA MET A 193 9.19 0.13 30.59
C MET A 193 8.18 0.18 29.44
N ARG A 194 7.95 1.37 28.88
CA ARG A 194 7.04 1.58 27.75
C ARG A 194 7.83 1.91 26.49
N ALA A 195 7.55 1.18 25.40
CA ALA A 195 8.06 1.49 24.07
C ALA A 195 7.00 2.30 23.32
N ILE A 196 7.28 3.58 23.07
CA ILE A 196 6.35 4.53 22.47
C ILE A 196 6.72 4.71 21.00
N PRO A 197 5.82 4.39 20.04
CA PRO A 197 6.11 4.56 18.62
C PRO A 197 6.32 6.04 18.25
N ASP A 198 7.01 6.26 17.12
CA ASP A 198 7.00 7.57 16.48
C ASP A 198 5.55 7.99 16.16
N PRO A 199 5.12 9.22 16.53
CA PRO A 199 3.74 9.65 16.34
C PRO A 199 3.28 9.62 14.88
N GLY A 200 4.12 10.05 13.95
CA GLY A 200 3.79 10.03 12.52
C GLY A 200 3.61 8.62 12.02
N PHE A 201 4.55 7.73 12.34
CA PHE A 201 4.45 6.31 12.00
C PHE A 201 3.19 5.66 12.58
N ALA A 202 2.86 5.94 13.85
CA ALA A 202 1.66 5.41 14.50
C ALA A 202 0.35 5.93 13.90
N THR A 203 0.31 7.19 13.46
CA THR A 203 -0.85 7.75 12.75
C THR A 203 -1.04 7.09 11.39
N PHE A 204 0.05 6.89 10.64
CA PHE A 204 -0.02 6.38 9.27
C PHE A 204 -0.19 4.86 9.19
N LEU A 205 0.41 4.12 10.12
CA LEU A 205 0.44 2.66 10.16
C LEU A 205 0.23 2.13 11.59
N PRO A 206 -0.97 2.34 12.18
CA PRO A 206 -1.23 1.98 13.58
C PRO A 206 -1.10 0.47 13.86
N GLU A 207 -1.43 -0.39 12.89
CA GLU A 207 -1.33 -1.85 13.01
C GLU A 207 0.14 -2.34 13.07
N ASP A 208 1.07 -1.56 12.50
CA ASP A 208 2.51 -1.85 12.51
C ASP A 208 3.27 -1.12 13.63
N ALA A 209 2.69 -0.10 14.26
CA ALA A 209 3.33 0.73 15.27
C ALA A 209 3.14 0.22 16.71
N ARG A 210 2.94 -1.08 16.90
CA ARG A 210 2.68 -1.70 18.21
C ARG A 210 3.98 -2.25 18.79
N TYR A 211 4.52 -1.57 19.80
CA TYR A 211 5.80 -1.94 20.42
C TYR A 211 5.64 -2.36 21.88
N ARG A 212 6.55 -3.22 22.34
CA ARG A 212 6.69 -3.58 23.76
C ARG A 212 8.16 -3.79 24.12
N VAL A 213 8.51 -3.50 25.37
CA VAL A 213 9.77 -3.97 25.94
C VAL A 213 9.59 -5.45 26.31
N SER A 214 10.48 -6.31 25.82
CA SER A 214 10.45 -7.74 26.06
C SER A 214 11.40 -8.17 27.18
N LYS A 215 12.48 -7.40 27.41
CA LYS A 215 13.47 -7.70 28.44
C LYS A 215 14.24 -6.47 28.89
N PHE A 216 14.47 -6.34 30.19
CA PHE A 216 15.40 -5.36 30.75
C PHE A 216 16.07 -5.90 32.03
N THR A 217 17.18 -5.30 32.42
CA THR A 217 17.85 -5.56 33.70
C THR A 217 17.81 -4.31 34.57
N ALA A 218 17.77 -4.51 35.87
CA ALA A 218 17.82 -3.43 36.86
C ALA A 218 18.90 -3.72 37.91
N VAL A 219 19.60 -2.67 38.34
CA VAL A 219 20.64 -2.71 39.38
C VAL A 219 20.45 -1.49 40.28
N LEU A 220 20.32 -1.71 41.59
CA LEU A 220 20.49 -0.65 42.57
C LEU A 220 21.98 -0.46 42.82
N ALA A 221 22.49 0.76 42.69
CA ALA A 221 23.92 1.05 42.88
C ALA A 221 24.14 2.20 43.87
N ARG A 222 25.19 2.07 44.68
CA ARG A 222 25.68 3.08 45.63
C ARG A 222 27.07 3.53 45.20
N GLY A 223 27.18 4.76 44.72
CA GLY A 223 28.42 5.24 44.09
C GLY A 223 28.81 4.37 42.89
N LYS A 224 29.96 3.69 42.94
CA LYS A 224 30.42 2.79 41.87
C LYS A 224 30.06 1.32 42.07
N ARG A 225 29.47 0.95 43.23
CA ARG A 225 29.24 -0.45 43.60
C ARG A 225 27.77 -0.84 43.42
N PRO A 226 27.47 -2.02 42.85
CA PRO A 226 26.12 -2.57 42.90
C PRO A 226 25.77 -2.95 44.35
N VAL A 227 24.53 -2.68 44.75
CA VAL A 227 23.96 -3.05 46.05
C VAL A 227 23.00 -4.22 45.90
N VAL A 228 22.11 -4.16 44.90
CA VAL A 228 21.16 -5.24 44.56
C VAL A 228 21.13 -5.41 43.04
N GLY A 229 21.07 -6.66 42.56
CA GLY A 229 21.03 -7.01 41.14
C GLY A 229 22.37 -7.48 40.56
N PRO A 230 22.46 -7.73 39.23
CA PRO A 230 21.44 -7.44 38.23
C PRO A 230 20.21 -8.34 38.33
N LYS A 231 19.03 -7.71 38.38
CA LYS A 231 17.74 -8.37 38.32
C LYS A 231 17.24 -8.37 36.89
N VAL A 232 17.05 -9.55 36.30
CA VAL A 232 16.50 -9.70 34.94
C VAL A 232 14.98 -9.70 35.01
N ILE A 233 14.35 -8.82 34.23
CA ILE A 233 12.91 -8.77 34.06
C ILE A 233 12.55 -9.19 32.63
N ASN A 234 11.71 -10.21 32.52
CA ASN A 234 11.14 -10.66 31.24
C ASN A 234 9.75 -10.02 31.09
N GLY A 235 9.64 -9.07 30.17
CA GLY A 235 8.45 -8.27 29.92
C GLY A 235 8.63 -6.79 30.22
N PRO A 236 7.56 -6.00 30.08
CA PRO A 236 7.62 -4.55 30.23
C PRO A 236 7.61 -4.09 31.69
N GLN A 237 7.25 -4.94 32.65
CA GLN A 237 7.07 -4.53 34.05
C GLN A 237 7.78 -5.48 35.00
N GLY A 238 8.40 -4.93 36.05
CA GLY A 238 9.10 -5.68 37.08
C GLY A 238 8.86 -5.13 38.48
N ASP A 239 8.84 -6.02 39.46
CA ASP A 239 8.89 -5.68 40.89
C ASP A 239 10.35 -5.41 41.31
N MET A 240 10.55 -4.37 42.12
CA MET A 240 11.84 -3.96 42.68
C MET A 240 11.77 -3.85 44.22
N SER A 241 10.91 -4.64 44.87
CA SER A 241 10.71 -4.58 46.32
C SER A 241 12.01 -4.85 47.10
N ASP A 242 12.85 -5.75 46.61
CA ASP A 242 14.20 -6.02 47.12
C ASP A 242 15.13 -4.81 47.05
N MET A 243 15.09 -4.06 45.94
CA MET A 243 15.87 -2.82 45.79
C MET A 243 15.35 -1.71 46.71
N VAL A 244 14.03 -1.55 46.84
CA VAL A 244 13.42 -0.58 47.76
C VAL A 244 13.81 -0.88 49.21
N ASN A 245 13.90 -2.15 49.61
CA ASN A 245 14.28 -2.52 50.97
C ASN A 245 15.76 -2.25 51.27
N ALA A 246 16.63 -2.24 50.26
CA ALA A 246 18.06 -1.98 50.39
C ALA A 246 18.46 -0.51 50.12
N TYR A 247 17.51 0.28 49.64
CA TYR A 247 17.67 1.67 49.23
C TYR A 247 18.17 2.57 50.37
N LYS A 248 19.09 3.47 50.04
CA LYS A 248 19.44 4.66 50.84
C LYS A 248 19.46 5.88 49.92
N GLU A 249 19.16 7.04 50.50
CA GLU A 249 19.23 8.32 49.80
C GLU A 249 20.59 8.51 49.11
N GLY A 250 20.57 8.94 47.84
CA GLY A 250 21.76 9.08 47.00
C GLY A 250 22.16 7.81 46.24
N ASP A 251 21.48 6.67 46.45
CA ASP A 251 21.58 5.52 45.57
C ASP A 251 21.00 5.85 44.18
N ARG A 252 21.29 5.01 43.18
CA ARG A 252 20.73 5.15 41.83
C ARG A 252 20.20 3.82 41.31
N LEU A 253 19.09 3.89 40.58
CA LEU A 253 18.56 2.76 39.84
C LEU A 253 19.11 2.81 38.41
N PHE A 254 19.97 1.85 38.08
CA PHE A 254 20.46 1.65 36.72
C PHE A 254 19.61 0.59 36.02
N ILE A 255 19.04 0.93 34.88
CA ILE A 255 18.24 0.02 34.05
C ILE A 255 18.85 -0.07 32.67
N GLU A 256 18.94 -1.28 32.13
CA GLU A 256 19.35 -1.54 30.75
C GLU A 256 18.25 -2.33 30.03
N VAL A 257 17.70 -1.74 28.97
CA VAL A 257 16.74 -2.40 28.08
C VAL A 257 17.51 -3.26 27.09
N GLN A 258 17.26 -4.57 27.17
CA GLN A 258 17.97 -5.59 26.39
C GLN A 258 17.13 -6.13 25.23
N GLY A 259 15.81 -5.95 25.27
CA GLY A 259 14.92 -6.46 24.23
C GLY A 259 13.70 -5.55 24.02
N VAL A 260 13.45 -5.21 22.77
CA VAL A 260 12.27 -4.49 22.30
C VAL A 260 11.68 -5.27 21.13
N GLN A 261 10.36 -5.39 21.10
CA GLN A 261 9.64 -6.13 20.08
C GLN A 261 8.54 -5.29 19.46
N ARG A 262 8.31 -5.50 18.17
CA ARG A 262 7.21 -4.93 17.39
C ARG A 262 6.23 -6.03 17.02
N ASN A 263 4.94 -5.76 17.13
CA ASN A 263 3.91 -6.61 16.57
C ASN A 263 3.39 -5.96 15.28
N ASN A 264 3.69 -6.57 14.12
CA ASN A 264 3.37 -6.00 12.81
C ASN A 264 1.88 -6.15 12.46
N PHE A 265 1.44 -5.61 11.31
CA PHE A 265 0.02 -5.67 10.90
C PHE A 265 -0.53 -7.11 10.74
N GLN A 266 0.33 -8.11 10.60
CA GLN A 266 -0.05 -9.53 10.51
C GLN A 266 -0.05 -10.24 11.88
N ASN A 267 0.11 -9.49 12.97
CA ASN A 267 0.27 -10.00 14.33
C ASN A 267 1.52 -10.88 14.52
N GLN A 268 2.54 -10.68 13.70
CA GLN A 268 3.83 -11.34 13.88
C GLN A 268 4.75 -10.46 14.73
N VAL A 269 5.43 -11.11 15.67
CA VAL A 269 6.40 -10.47 16.57
C VAL A 269 7.77 -10.43 15.89
N GLU A 270 8.36 -9.24 15.82
CA GLU A 270 9.70 -8.99 15.30
C GLU A 270 10.55 -8.31 16.36
N ASP A 271 11.82 -8.71 16.49
CA ASP A 271 12.78 -8.03 17.35
C ASP A 271 13.20 -6.70 16.74
N VAL A 272 13.28 -5.67 17.59
CA VAL A 272 13.73 -4.34 17.23
C VAL A 272 15.13 -4.14 17.81
N ASN A 273 16.11 -3.99 16.93
CA ASN A 273 17.50 -3.82 17.33
C ASN A 273 17.72 -2.41 17.92
N MET A 274 17.56 -2.31 19.23
CA MET A 274 17.89 -1.11 19.99
C MET A 274 18.22 -1.46 21.44
N THR A 275 19.02 -0.60 22.05
CA THR A 275 19.27 -0.61 23.49
C THR A 275 19.00 0.78 24.06
N ARG A 276 18.65 0.82 25.34
CA ARG A 276 18.49 2.07 26.08
C ARG A 276 18.85 1.83 27.53
N THR A 277 19.69 2.70 28.09
CA THR A 277 19.99 2.71 29.51
C THR A 277 19.30 3.89 30.19
N PHE A 278 18.94 3.69 31.45
CA PHE A 278 18.44 4.73 32.34
C PHE A 278 19.32 4.72 33.58
N ASN A 279 19.69 5.90 34.05
CA ASN A 279 20.43 6.07 35.29
C ASN A 279 19.67 7.06 36.15
N ILE A 280 18.80 6.54 37.02
CA ILE A 280 17.81 7.33 37.77
C ILE A 280 18.36 7.57 39.18
N PRO A 281 18.73 8.80 39.54
CA PRO A 281 19.07 9.13 40.92
C PRO A 281 17.86 8.92 41.83
N LEU A 282 18.09 8.41 43.03
CA LEU A 282 17.04 8.18 44.02
C LEU A 282 17.22 9.11 45.22
N GLN A 283 16.11 9.75 45.62
CA GLN A 283 16.01 10.66 46.76
C GLN A 283 14.86 10.24 47.68
#